data_AF-A0A4S8MSM4-F1
#
_entry.id   AF-A0A4S8MSM4-F1
#
_cell.length_a   1.000
_cell.length_b   1.000
_cell.length_c   1.000
_cell.angle_alpha   90.00
_cell.angle_beta   90.00
_cell.angle_gamma   90.00
#
_symmetry.space_group_name_H-M   'P 1'
#
loop_
_entity.id
_entity.type
_entity.pdbx_description
1 polymer ?
#
loop_
_entity_poly.entity_id
_entity_poly.type
_entity_poly.pdbx_seq_one_letter_code
_entity_poly.pdbx_strand_id
1 'polypeptide(L)'
;MHGDHVNNEKSYVNGIRDIKHDVAIEELGEKKLKELAFEDLVLYLALWNAKKLADIGGIDAWNQLSGVEQAERDAALMTKIITDLGQHEYDSLAEAARREIDLFIWSRCCMHKDQNSFKGGNTEMMAEWDKLGIEPPILLANKSNTAILHQVFEPGRNYDKLSEVERKALEETTRGGAKAMDLAGALFNNKDDKKGQGDVHVNFMKEHLGKNHPRFPDTSNTRFGSHGLAAAEIIKHLELYIKFVKDDIPYSKTYQTQTNIELNLLRALEDKATLTELCAMVLYTNIISHPYMRVVRGEEVNALDLGPLHAEVQTHIKKILDDPDLLFGENASFETAALDSKEWEDAKAVNAVFELATSLPHLQAITLAFFRGSLATWIRFSAEFAPGGLIDEASAEERYLAWMPSTNDCNEGLLSHYRVTVRNKPTLTLHQFNAQAMYSRNDTLSFMNALFEDEDHHYIMKVAREWDSSGLEAKRRAEQCSQSRRPELDPKGSRKWTGHIYNLQLEALQFQSVPIPKKNQLKRVLDKLQALHAGFTKYLELLREMGRIWPSSVGIENLARDDLPVEAEWHEEEDMEVEE
;
A
#
# COMPACT_ATOMS: atom_id res chain seq x y z
N MET A 1 0.20 -3.58 -10.27
CA MET A 1 -0.16 -2.99 -8.95
C MET A 1 -0.57 -1.52 -9.14
N HIS A 2 -1.53 -1.02 -8.38
CA HIS A 2 -1.96 0.39 -8.43
C HIS A 2 -1.93 1.02 -7.03
N GLY A 3 -1.50 2.29 -6.91
CA GLY A 3 -1.34 2.96 -5.61
C GLY A 3 -1.17 4.48 -5.68
N ASP A 4 -0.93 5.10 -4.54
CA ASP A 4 -0.63 6.51 -4.34
C ASP A 4 0.82 6.86 -4.70
N HIS A 5 1.17 8.14 -4.52
CA HIS A 5 2.50 8.68 -4.84
C HIS A 5 3.46 8.70 -3.66
N VAL A 6 3.10 8.07 -2.53
CA VAL A 6 3.89 8.14 -1.29
C VAL A 6 5.11 7.21 -1.37
N ASN A 7 6.24 7.63 -0.79
CA ASN A 7 7.51 6.90 -0.89
C ASN A 7 7.49 5.49 -0.26
N ASN A 8 6.67 5.28 0.77
CA ASN A 8 6.48 3.95 1.36
C ASN A 8 5.89 2.96 0.35
N GLU A 9 4.96 3.41 -0.50
CA GLU A 9 4.35 2.56 -1.52
C GLU A 9 5.35 2.17 -2.61
N LYS A 10 6.26 3.08 -3.01
CA LYS A 10 7.37 2.74 -3.91
C LYS A 10 8.22 1.59 -3.36
N SER A 11 8.58 1.69 -2.08
CA SER A 11 9.37 0.65 -1.42
C SER A 11 8.62 -0.67 -1.36
N TYR A 12 7.30 -0.61 -1.09
CA TYR A 12 6.46 -1.80 -1.04
C TYR A 12 6.32 -2.46 -2.42
N VAL A 13 6.08 -1.69 -3.48
CA VAL A 13 6.02 -2.15 -4.88
C VAL A 13 7.30 -2.89 -5.26
N ASN A 14 8.47 -2.34 -4.94
CA ASN A 14 9.75 -2.99 -5.21
C ASN A 14 9.86 -4.32 -4.45
N GLY A 15 9.51 -4.33 -3.15
CA GLY A 15 9.53 -5.56 -2.36
C GLY A 15 8.59 -6.64 -2.92
N ILE A 16 7.39 -6.27 -3.39
CA ILE A 16 6.45 -7.22 -3.99
C ILE A 16 6.95 -7.72 -5.35
N ARG A 17 7.57 -6.86 -6.17
CA ARG A 17 8.20 -7.28 -7.41
C ARG A 17 9.29 -8.32 -7.15
N ASP A 18 10.17 -8.05 -6.20
CA ASP A 18 11.29 -8.92 -5.87
C ASP A 18 10.77 -10.26 -5.31
N ILE A 19 9.75 -10.23 -4.43
CA ILE A 19 9.06 -11.45 -3.95
C ILE A 19 8.40 -12.22 -5.11
N LYS A 20 7.73 -11.55 -6.06
CA LYS A 20 7.14 -12.22 -7.23
C LYS A 20 8.21 -13.00 -7.99
N HIS A 21 9.36 -12.37 -8.24
CA HIS A 21 10.47 -13.01 -8.94
C HIS A 21 11.01 -14.20 -8.13
N ASP A 22 11.33 -14.00 -6.85
CA ASP A 22 11.87 -15.05 -5.98
C ASP A 22 10.94 -16.28 -5.89
N VAL A 23 9.63 -16.05 -5.74
CA VAL A 23 8.62 -17.12 -5.71
C VAL A 23 8.52 -17.84 -7.06
N ALA A 24 8.59 -17.11 -8.17
CA ALA A 24 8.59 -17.74 -9.50
C ALA A 24 9.83 -18.61 -9.72
N ILE A 25 11.00 -18.16 -9.25
CA ILE A 25 12.24 -18.97 -9.26
C ILE A 25 12.07 -20.21 -8.38
N GLU A 26 11.50 -20.08 -7.19
CA GLU A 26 11.23 -21.21 -6.30
C GLU A 26 10.28 -22.23 -6.96
N GLU A 27 9.19 -21.79 -7.58
CA GLU A 27 8.23 -22.65 -8.30
C GLU A 27 8.89 -23.39 -9.47
N LEU A 28 9.73 -22.72 -10.26
CA LEU A 28 10.52 -23.35 -11.32
C LEU A 28 11.48 -24.40 -10.75
N GLY A 29 12.14 -24.09 -9.64
CA GLY A 29 13.07 -24.99 -8.96
C GLY A 29 12.38 -26.24 -8.41
N GLU A 30 11.22 -26.08 -7.76
CA GLU A 30 10.42 -27.20 -7.28
C GLU A 30 9.92 -28.09 -8.41
N LYS A 31 9.48 -27.49 -9.51
CA LYS A 31 9.05 -28.23 -10.70
C LYS A 31 10.23 -29.02 -11.28
N LYS A 32 11.39 -28.38 -11.43
CA LYS A 32 12.58 -29.05 -11.95
C LYS A 32 13.04 -30.20 -11.06
N LEU A 33 13.03 -29.99 -9.74
CA LEU A 33 13.40 -31.01 -8.77
C LEU A 33 12.52 -32.27 -8.90
N LYS A 34 11.23 -32.10 -9.20
CA LYS A 34 10.28 -33.21 -9.42
C LYS A 34 10.50 -33.92 -10.77
N GLU A 35 11.05 -33.22 -11.76
CA GLU A 35 11.29 -33.74 -13.12
C GLU A 35 12.66 -34.43 -13.27
N LEU A 36 13.61 -34.19 -12.35
CA LEU A 36 14.93 -34.81 -12.38
C LEU A 36 14.85 -36.34 -12.28
N ALA A 37 15.66 -37.03 -13.08
CA ALA A 37 15.88 -38.47 -12.91
C ALA A 37 16.50 -38.75 -11.54
N PHE A 38 16.18 -39.91 -10.96
CA PHE A 38 16.61 -40.26 -9.61
C PHE A 38 18.14 -40.24 -9.46
N GLU A 39 18.85 -40.70 -10.49
CA GLU A 39 20.31 -40.74 -10.52
C GLU A 39 20.92 -39.33 -10.50
N ASP A 40 20.37 -38.42 -11.29
CA ASP A 40 20.83 -37.02 -11.38
C ASP A 40 20.51 -36.25 -10.09
N LEU A 41 19.34 -36.51 -9.50
CA LEU A 41 18.95 -35.92 -8.23
C LEU A 41 19.91 -36.31 -7.10
N VAL A 42 20.26 -37.59 -6.99
CA VAL A 42 21.19 -38.09 -5.97
C VAL A 42 22.56 -37.42 -6.11
N LEU A 43 23.07 -37.29 -7.34
CA LEU A 43 24.35 -36.61 -7.59
C LEU A 43 24.27 -35.11 -7.24
N TYR A 44 23.18 -34.45 -7.60
CA TYR A 44 22.96 -33.03 -7.31
C TYR A 44 22.93 -32.74 -5.80
N LEU A 45 22.17 -33.54 -5.03
CA LEU A 45 22.09 -33.44 -3.58
C LEU A 45 23.43 -33.74 -2.91
N ALA A 46 24.20 -34.70 -3.43
CA ALA A 46 25.52 -35.04 -2.92
C ALA A 46 26.53 -33.88 -3.09
N LEU A 47 26.52 -33.19 -4.24
CA LEU A 47 27.37 -32.02 -4.50
C LEU A 47 27.09 -30.88 -3.53
N TRP A 48 25.82 -30.54 -3.33
CA TRP A 48 25.40 -29.50 -2.39
C TRP A 48 25.70 -29.86 -0.93
N ASN A 49 25.53 -31.13 -0.55
CA ASN A 49 25.93 -31.62 0.77
C ASN A 49 27.45 -31.54 0.99
N ALA A 50 28.27 -31.88 -0.01
CA ALA A 50 29.71 -31.75 0.07
C ALA A 50 30.15 -30.29 0.27
N LYS A 51 29.52 -29.35 -0.43
CA LYS A 51 29.73 -27.90 -0.26
C LYS A 51 29.35 -27.42 1.15
N LYS A 52 28.17 -27.82 1.65
CA LYS A 52 27.73 -27.52 3.03
C LYS A 52 28.74 -28.02 4.07
N LEU A 53 29.23 -29.26 3.91
CA LEU A 53 30.21 -29.84 4.83
C LEU A 53 31.55 -29.11 4.76
N ALA A 54 32.01 -28.72 3.57
CA ALA A 54 33.23 -27.93 3.39
C ALA A 54 33.12 -26.54 4.05
N ASP A 55 32.01 -25.84 3.87
CA ASP A 55 31.75 -24.51 4.46
C ASP A 55 31.77 -24.52 6.00
N ILE A 56 31.50 -25.68 6.61
CA ILE A 56 31.46 -25.88 8.06
C ILE A 56 32.80 -26.36 8.63
N GLY A 57 33.77 -26.71 7.77
CA GLY A 57 35.09 -27.20 8.18
C GLY A 57 35.20 -28.72 8.19
N GLY A 58 34.31 -29.42 7.50
CA GLY A 58 34.30 -30.87 7.35
C GLY A 58 33.26 -31.59 8.21
N ILE A 59 33.21 -32.91 8.05
CA ILE A 59 32.20 -33.77 8.70
C ILE A 59 32.33 -33.76 10.23
N ASP A 60 33.54 -33.59 10.77
CA ASP A 60 33.76 -33.56 12.22
C ASP A 60 33.19 -32.29 12.86
N ALA A 61 33.31 -31.15 12.18
CA ALA A 61 32.71 -29.89 12.62
C ALA A 61 31.18 -29.93 12.48
N TRP A 62 30.66 -30.56 11.43
CA TRP A 62 29.22 -30.81 11.27
C TRP A 62 28.66 -31.68 12.41
N ASN A 63 29.36 -32.76 12.75
CA ASN A 63 28.95 -33.69 13.80
C ASN A 63 29.03 -33.10 15.22
N GLN A 64 29.76 -31.99 15.40
CA GLN A 64 29.81 -31.24 16.66
C GLN A 64 28.65 -30.25 16.83
N LEU A 65 27.93 -29.92 15.76
CA LEU A 65 26.72 -29.12 15.82
C LEU A 65 25.60 -29.89 16.55
N SER A 66 24.72 -29.17 17.22
CA SER A 66 23.51 -29.76 17.77
C SER A 66 22.57 -30.25 16.64
N GLY A 67 21.71 -31.22 16.93
CA GLY A 67 20.76 -31.72 15.93
C GLY A 67 19.77 -30.65 15.43
N VAL A 68 19.51 -29.61 16.23
CA VAL A 68 18.71 -28.45 15.81
C VAL A 68 19.47 -27.64 14.77
N GLU A 69 20.75 -27.33 15.02
CA GLU A 69 21.59 -26.60 14.07
C GLU A 69 21.85 -27.39 12.78
N GLN A 70 21.95 -28.72 12.84
CA GLN A 70 22.03 -29.55 11.64
C GLN A 70 20.74 -29.49 10.82
N ALA A 71 19.57 -29.64 11.47
CA ALA A 71 18.28 -29.56 10.80
C ALA A 71 18.00 -28.18 10.18
N GLU A 72 18.34 -27.09 10.89
CA GLU A 72 18.23 -25.72 10.36
C GLU A 72 19.12 -25.52 9.12
N ARG A 73 20.33 -26.08 9.14
CA ARG A 73 21.26 -25.99 8.01
C ARG A 73 20.88 -26.90 6.84
N ASP A 74 20.27 -28.05 7.09
CA ASP A 74 19.71 -28.92 6.05
C ASP A 74 18.49 -28.28 5.38
N ALA A 75 17.60 -27.67 6.16
CA ALA A 75 16.47 -26.91 5.61
C ALA A 75 16.97 -25.73 4.76
N ALA A 76 17.94 -24.97 5.26
CA ALA A 76 18.56 -23.87 4.51
C ALA A 76 19.29 -24.36 3.24
N LEU A 77 19.87 -25.56 3.26
CA LEU A 77 20.49 -26.17 2.08
C LEU A 77 19.42 -26.50 1.01
N MET A 78 18.29 -27.06 1.42
CA MET A 78 17.19 -27.39 0.50
C MET A 78 16.63 -26.14 -0.18
N THR A 79 16.44 -25.04 0.54
CA THR A 79 16.05 -23.76 -0.06
C THR A 79 17.07 -23.32 -1.13
N LYS A 80 18.37 -23.40 -0.83
CA LYS A 80 19.43 -23.05 -1.81
C LYS A 80 19.41 -23.94 -3.05
N ILE A 81 19.19 -25.25 -2.89
CA ILE A 81 19.10 -26.19 -4.01
C ILE A 81 17.92 -25.85 -4.91
N ILE A 82 16.74 -25.57 -4.32
CA ILE A 82 15.55 -25.20 -5.07
C ILE A 82 15.78 -23.89 -5.83
N THR A 83 16.30 -22.86 -5.15
CA THR A 83 16.61 -21.57 -5.80
C THR A 83 17.61 -21.73 -6.95
N ASP A 84 18.66 -22.55 -6.77
CA ASP A 84 19.69 -22.78 -7.78
C ASP A 84 19.15 -23.51 -9.02
N LEU A 85 18.35 -24.56 -8.82
CA LEU A 85 17.64 -25.24 -9.92
C LEU A 85 16.67 -24.29 -10.63
N GLY A 86 15.93 -23.49 -9.87
CA GLY A 86 15.00 -22.51 -10.40
C GLY A 86 15.68 -21.45 -11.25
N GLN A 87 16.84 -20.94 -10.78
CA GLN A 87 17.63 -19.97 -11.53
C GLN A 87 18.14 -20.57 -12.84
N HIS A 88 18.64 -21.81 -12.80
CA HIS A 88 19.08 -22.51 -14.01
C HIS A 88 17.95 -22.68 -15.04
N GLU A 89 16.74 -23.05 -14.60
CA GLU A 89 15.59 -23.13 -15.48
C GLU A 89 15.20 -21.75 -16.03
N TYR A 90 15.13 -20.74 -15.19
CA TYR A 90 14.83 -19.36 -15.61
C TYR A 90 15.85 -18.83 -16.64
N ASP A 91 17.14 -19.06 -16.42
CA ASP A 91 18.20 -18.63 -17.34
C ASP A 91 18.09 -19.34 -18.70
N SER A 92 17.54 -20.56 -18.72
CA SER A 92 17.31 -21.34 -19.94
C SER A 92 16.06 -20.91 -20.72
N LEU A 93 15.15 -20.15 -20.10
CA LEU A 93 13.92 -19.70 -20.74
C LEU A 93 14.22 -18.76 -21.92
N ALA A 94 13.34 -18.80 -22.91
CA ALA A 94 13.30 -17.78 -23.95
C ALA A 94 12.94 -16.42 -23.36
N GLU A 95 13.37 -15.35 -24.03
CA GLU A 95 13.18 -13.96 -23.55
C GLU A 95 11.70 -13.63 -23.26
N ALA A 96 10.77 -14.11 -24.10
CA ALA A 96 9.34 -13.89 -23.89
C ALA A 96 8.81 -14.53 -22.58
N ALA A 97 9.28 -15.74 -22.25
CA ALA A 97 8.87 -16.43 -21.03
C ALA A 97 9.49 -15.81 -19.78
N ARG A 98 10.76 -15.35 -19.85
CA ARG A 98 11.35 -14.55 -18.77
C ARG A 98 10.59 -13.25 -18.55
N ARG A 99 10.22 -12.57 -19.64
CA ARG A 99 9.46 -11.32 -19.58
C ARG A 99 8.14 -11.51 -18.84
N GLU A 100 7.41 -12.59 -19.08
CA GLU A 100 6.16 -12.89 -18.34
C GLU A 100 6.38 -13.00 -16.81
N ILE A 101 7.47 -13.65 -16.40
CA ILE A 101 7.87 -13.79 -15.00
C ILE A 101 8.27 -12.43 -14.41
N ASP A 102 9.05 -11.64 -15.12
CA ASP A 102 9.62 -10.39 -14.59
C ASP A 102 8.69 -9.20 -14.69
N LEU A 103 7.69 -9.26 -15.59
CA LEU A 103 6.79 -8.15 -15.83
C LEU A 103 5.99 -7.84 -14.56
N PHE A 104 6.29 -6.71 -13.96
CA PHE A 104 5.57 -6.19 -12.81
C PHE A 104 5.31 -4.71 -13.00
N ILE A 105 4.14 -4.39 -13.52
CA ILE A 105 3.77 -3.00 -13.83
C ILE A 105 3.15 -2.35 -12.60
N TRP A 106 3.62 -1.16 -12.28
CA TRP A 106 3.03 -0.29 -11.27
C TRP A 106 2.64 1.05 -11.89
N SER A 107 1.37 1.43 -11.73
CA SER A 107 0.89 2.76 -12.07
C SER A 107 0.36 3.46 -10.83
N ARG A 108 0.53 4.77 -10.79
CA ARG A 108 0.06 5.61 -9.68
C ARG A 108 -1.26 6.28 -10.02
N CYS A 109 -2.04 6.59 -8.99
CA CYS A 109 -3.33 7.26 -9.13
C CYS A 109 -3.24 8.54 -9.97
N CYS A 110 -4.10 8.64 -10.99
CA CYS A 110 -4.17 9.79 -11.89
C CYS A 110 -4.69 11.06 -11.20
N MET A 111 -5.63 10.93 -10.25
CA MET A 111 -6.17 12.07 -9.51
C MET A 111 -5.11 12.75 -8.64
N HIS A 112 -4.23 11.96 -8.03
CA HIS A 112 -3.09 12.48 -7.30
C HIS A 112 -2.06 13.17 -8.21
N LYS A 113 -1.94 12.79 -9.49
CA LYS A 113 -1.07 13.51 -10.45
C LYS A 113 -1.56 14.94 -10.66
N ASP A 114 -2.85 15.11 -10.92
CA ASP A 114 -3.46 16.44 -11.07
C ASP A 114 -3.37 17.25 -9.77
N GLN A 115 -3.74 16.67 -8.63
CA GLN A 115 -3.68 17.37 -7.34
C GLN A 115 -2.26 17.83 -6.97
N ASN A 116 -1.26 16.97 -7.17
CA ASN A 116 0.13 17.36 -6.92
C ASN A 116 0.60 18.42 -7.92
N SER A 117 0.16 18.35 -9.18
CA SER A 117 0.50 19.36 -10.19
C SER A 117 -0.15 20.71 -9.93
N PHE A 118 -1.39 20.73 -9.45
CA PHE A 118 -2.05 21.92 -8.93
C PHE A 118 -1.27 22.53 -7.75
N LYS A 119 -0.82 21.70 -6.80
CA LYS A 119 0.04 22.14 -5.69
C LYS A 119 1.39 22.69 -6.17
N GLY A 120 1.98 22.07 -7.18
CA GLY A 120 3.20 22.54 -7.84
C GLY A 120 3.01 23.93 -8.46
N GLY A 121 1.91 24.11 -9.18
CA GLY A 121 1.52 25.41 -9.73
C GLY A 121 1.32 26.46 -8.65
N ASN A 122 0.59 26.16 -7.58
CA ASN A 122 0.42 27.08 -6.46
C ASN A 122 1.75 27.49 -5.81
N THR A 123 2.68 26.54 -5.67
CA THR A 123 4.00 26.82 -5.08
C THR A 123 4.81 27.81 -5.94
N GLU A 124 4.85 27.59 -7.26
CA GLU A 124 5.57 28.47 -8.18
C GLU A 124 4.89 29.84 -8.31
N MET A 125 3.55 29.86 -8.35
CA MET A 125 2.73 31.07 -8.34
C MET A 125 3.03 31.96 -7.13
N MET A 126 3.07 31.38 -5.93
CA MET A 126 3.39 32.11 -4.69
C MET A 126 4.83 32.66 -4.72
N ALA A 127 5.78 31.93 -5.29
CA ALA A 127 7.16 32.38 -5.42
C ALA A 127 7.36 33.48 -6.48
N GLU A 128 6.42 33.60 -7.43
CA GLU A 128 6.52 34.55 -8.54
C GLU A 128 6.40 36.01 -8.08
N TRP A 129 5.60 36.30 -7.04
CA TRP A 129 5.46 37.64 -6.49
C TRP A 129 6.82 38.25 -6.10
N ASP A 130 7.67 37.46 -5.44
CA ASP A 130 9.02 37.87 -5.04
C ASP A 130 9.93 38.08 -6.26
N LYS A 131 9.83 37.22 -7.28
CA LYS A 131 10.62 37.34 -8.53
C LYS A 131 10.26 38.59 -9.32
N LEU A 132 8.99 38.98 -9.30
CA LEU A 132 8.49 40.19 -9.93
C LEU A 132 8.78 41.45 -9.11
N GLY A 133 9.17 41.32 -7.83
CA GLY A 133 9.45 42.45 -6.94
C GLY A 133 8.22 43.29 -6.62
N ILE A 134 7.03 42.68 -6.64
CA ILE A 134 5.74 43.32 -6.40
C ILE A 134 5.14 42.84 -5.06
N GLU A 135 4.20 43.61 -4.52
CA GLU A 135 3.58 43.26 -3.24
C GLU A 135 2.81 41.93 -3.35
N PRO A 136 3.17 40.91 -2.55
CA PRO A 136 2.48 39.63 -2.54
C PRO A 136 1.13 39.72 -1.82
N PRO A 137 0.29 38.66 -1.90
CA PRO A 137 -0.96 38.59 -1.15
C PRO A 137 -0.79 38.86 0.35
N ILE A 138 -1.86 39.37 0.96
CA ILE A 138 -1.87 39.66 2.40
C ILE A 138 -1.62 38.41 3.25
N LEU A 139 -0.95 38.60 4.39
CA LEU A 139 -0.75 37.51 5.35
C LEU A 139 -2.04 37.16 6.08
N LEU A 140 -2.36 35.87 6.14
CA LEU A 140 -3.58 35.35 6.75
C LEU A 140 -3.25 34.68 8.08
N ALA A 141 -2.75 35.48 9.03
CA ALA A 141 -2.27 35.05 10.33
C ALA A 141 -3.40 34.51 11.21
N ASN A 142 -3.17 33.37 11.88
CA ASN A 142 -4.09 32.92 12.93
C ASN A 142 -4.15 33.93 14.09
N LYS A 143 -5.12 33.77 14.99
CA LYS A 143 -5.35 34.71 16.11
C LYS A 143 -4.09 34.96 16.95
N SER A 144 -3.31 33.93 17.25
CA SER A 144 -2.08 34.03 18.05
C SER A 144 -1.00 34.81 17.30
N ASN A 145 -0.76 34.47 16.03
CA ASN A 145 0.24 35.11 15.20
C ASN A 145 -0.15 36.55 14.85
N THR A 146 -1.43 36.86 14.71
CA THR A 146 -1.93 38.23 14.46
C THR A 146 -1.45 39.20 15.54
N ALA A 147 -1.53 38.81 16.81
CA ALA A 147 -1.10 39.67 17.92
C ALA A 147 0.42 39.93 17.91
N ILE A 148 1.21 38.94 17.49
CA ILE A 148 2.67 39.03 17.38
C ILE A 148 3.04 39.89 16.16
N LEU A 149 2.44 39.60 15.00
CA LEU A 149 2.75 40.23 13.73
C LEU A 149 2.28 41.69 13.62
N HIS A 150 1.28 42.10 14.41
CA HIS A 150 0.88 43.51 14.48
C HIS A 150 2.06 44.42 14.88
N GLN A 151 2.99 43.92 15.72
CA GLN A 151 4.18 44.65 16.14
C GLN A 151 5.26 44.66 15.04
N VAL A 152 5.25 43.66 14.15
CA VAL A 152 6.27 43.43 13.12
C VAL A 152 6.14 44.44 11.97
N PHE A 153 4.92 44.76 11.55
CA PHE A 153 4.64 45.65 10.41
C PHE A 153 4.56 47.15 10.80
N GLU A 154 5.10 47.54 11.96
CA GLU A 154 5.15 48.95 12.36
C GLU A 154 6.11 49.77 11.46
N PRO A 155 5.70 50.96 10.99
CA PRO A 155 6.53 51.81 10.14
C PRO A 155 7.89 52.13 10.78
N GLY A 156 8.99 51.88 10.08
CA GLY A 156 10.36 52.17 10.52
C GLY A 156 11.08 51.02 11.25
N ARG A 157 10.44 49.86 11.40
CA ARG A 157 11.07 48.67 11.98
C ARG A 157 12.00 47.97 10.98
N ASN A 158 13.17 47.55 11.45
CA ASN A 158 14.12 46.79 10.63
C ASN A 158 13.79 45.29 10.69
N TYR A 159 13.41 44.72 9.55
CA TYR A 159 13.09 43.30 9.39
C TYR A 159 14.28 42.36 9.67
N ASP A 160 15.52 42.86 9.61
CA ASP A 160 16.72 42.10 9.99
C ASP A 160 16.88 41.95 11.52
N LYS A 161 16.01 42.58 12.33
CA LYS A 161 16.02 42.56 13.79
C LYS A 161 14.75 41.96 14.40
N LEU A 162 14.12 41.01 13.72
CA LEU A 162 13.00 40.26 14.30
C LEU A 162 13.47 39.36 15.45
N SER A 163 12.69 39.32 16.53
CA SER A 163 12.89 38.31 17.57
C SER A 163 12.57 36.92 17.04
N GLU A 164 13.08 35.87 17.72
CA GLU A 164 12.82 34.49 17.31
C GLU A 164 11.32 34.15 17.26
N VAL A 165 10.54 34.72 18.18
CA VAL A 165 9.07 34.53 18.24
C VAL A 165 8.38 35.19 17.04
N GLU A 166 8.82 36.38 16.65
CA GLU A 166 8.26 37.10 15.50
C GLU A 166 8.64 36.44 14.18
N ARG A 167 9.90 36.01 14.06
CA ARG A 167 10.39 35.27 12.90
C ARG A 167 9.60 33.97 12.72
N LYS A 168 9.44 33.19 13.78
CA LYS A 168 8.64 31.96 13.77
C LYS A 168 7.17 32.24 13.41
N ALA A 169 6.55 33.27 13.99
CA ALA A 169 5.17 33.63 13.66
C ALA A 169 5.00 34.04 12.19
N LEU A 170 6.01 34.69 11.60
CA LEU A 170 6.03 35.04 10.18
C LEU A 170 6.20 33.80 9.30
N GLU A 171 7.13 32.90 9.63
CA GLU A 171 7.39 31.65 8.91
C GLU A 171 6.20 30.68 8.96
N GLU A 172 5.47 30.64 10.08
CA GLU A 172 4.26 29.81 10.23
C GLU A 172 3.00 30.42 9.59
N THR A 173 3.04 31.71 9.22
CA THR A 173 1.89 32.38 8.61
C THR A 173 1.96 32.31 7.10
N THR A 174 0.93 31.72 6.51
CA THR A 174 0.75 31.62 5.06
C THR A 174 -0.13 32.74 4.51
N ARG A 175 -0.15 32.88 3.19
CA ARG A 175 -0.90 33.90 2.43
C ARG A 175 -1.51 33.30 1.17
N GLY A 176 -2.25 34.11 0.41
CA GLY A 176 -2.65 33.78 -0.95
C GLY A 176 -3.95 33.00 -1.10
N GLY A 177 -4.30 32.69 -2.34
CA GLY A 177 -5.57 32.12 -2.76
C GLY A 177 -5.85 30.77 -2.13
N ALA A 178 -4.89 29.85 -2.15
CA ALA A 178 -5.06 28.52 -1.54
C ALA A 178 -5.36 28.61 -0.03
N LYS A 179 -4.64 29.48 0.69
CA LYS A 179 -4.91 29.70 2.12
C LYS A 179 -6.26 30.35 2.35
N ALA A 180 -6.66 31.32 1.53
CA ALA A 180 -7.97 31.93 1.60
C ALA A 180 -9.08 30.88 1.41
N MET A 181 -8.91 29.93 0.48
CA MET A 181 -9.85 28.83 0.25
C MET A 181 -9.88 27.81 1.38
N ASP A 182 -8.78 27.59 2.11
CA ASP A 182 -8.81 26.80 3.36
C ASP A 182 -9.69 27.49 4.41
N LEU A 183 -9.53 28.81 4.59
CA LEU A 183 -10.35 29.58 5.53
C LEU A 183 -11.82 29.59 5.11
N ALA A 184 -12.09 29.75 3.80
CA ALA A 184 -13.43 29.72 3.24
C ALA A 184 -14.10 28.36 3.49
N GLY A 185 -13.43 27.24 3.25
CA GLY A 185 -14.00 25.92 3.53
C GLY A 185 -14.21 25.66 5.03
N ALA A 186 -13.25 26.08 5.87
CA ALA A 186 -13.38 25.99 7.32
C ALA A 186 -14.55 26.83 7.88
N LEU A 187 -14.93 27.89 7.18
CA LEU A 187 -16.07 28.74 7.52
C LEU A 187 -17.37 28.24 6.90
N PHE A 188 -17.42 28.00 5.59
CA PHE A 188 -18.65 27.75 4.82
C PHE A 188 -19.01 26.27 4.68
N ASN A 189 -18.10 25.34 4.97
CA ASN A 189 -18.38 23.90 4.92
C ASN A 189 -18.12 23.19 6.26
N ASN A 190 -18.13 23.95 7.35
CA ASN A 190 -18.01 23.37 8.69
C ASN A 190 -19.32 22.70 9.12
N LYS A 191 -19.22 21.51 9.71
CA LYS A 191 -20.36 20.81 10.32
C LYS A 191 -20.69 21.30 11.73
N ASP A 192 -19.74 21.93 12.40
CA ASP A 192 -19.89 22.47 13.74
C ASP A 192 -20.36 23.93 13.63
N ASP A 193 -21.64 24.16 13.91
CA ASP A 193 -22.33 25.46 13.85
C ASP A 193 -21.78 26.49 14.84
N LYS A 194 -20.99 26.05 15.83
CA LYS A 194 -20.28 26.95 16.75
C LYS A 194 -18.94 27.43 16.19
N LYS A 195 -18.38 26.72 15.20
CA LYS A 195 -17.05 27.01 14.65
C LYS A 195 -17.09 27.58 13.24
N GLY A 196 -18.14 27.29 12.48
CA GLY A 196 -18.34 27.84 11.14
C GLY A 196 -19.81 28.13 10.86
N GLN A 197 -20.06 28.53 9.63
CA GLN A 197 -21.34 29.01 9.11
C GLN A 197 -21.95 28.02 8.12
N GLY A 198 -21.65 26.72 8.23
CA GLY A 198 -21.95 25.76 7.16
C GLY A 198 -23.40 25.74 6.69
N ASP A 199 -24.34 25.55 7.60
CA ASP A 199 -25.77 25.47 7.22
C ASP A 199 -26.37 26.87 6.95
N VAL A 200 -25.89 27.90 7.64
CA VAL A 200 -26.29 29.30 7.42
C VAL A 200 -25.88 29.77 6.01
N HIS A 201 -24.64 29.48 5.61
CA HIS A 201 -24.11 29.74 4.27
C HIS A 201 -24.96 29.04 3.20
N VAL A 202 -25.26 27.75 3.38
CA VAL A 202 -26.08 27.01 2.42
C VAL A 202 -27.46 27.64 2.25
N ASN A 203 -28.11 28.03 3.36
CA ASN A 203 -29.42 28.67 3.30
C ASN A 203 -29.34 30.03 2.61
N PHE A 204 -28.37 30.85 2.98
CA PHE A 204 -28.13 32.17 2.38
C PHE A 204 -27.89 32.07 0.86
N MET A 205 -27.02 31.17 0.43
CA MET A 205 -26.73 30.99 -0.99
C MET A 205 -27.93 30.44 -1.75
N LYS A 206 -28.73 29.54 -1.15
CA LYS A 206 -29.96 29.05 -1.78
C LYS A 206 -31.03 30.13 -1.94
N GLU A 207 -31.09 31.08 -1.02
CA GLU A 207 -32.00 32.22 -1.11
C GLU A 207 -31.62 33.16 -2.27
N HIS A 208 -30.31 33.40 -2.48
CA HIS A 208 -29.82 34.35 -3.47
C HIS A 208 -29.55 33.74 -4.86
N LEU A 209 -29.10 32.49 -4.92
CA LEU A 209 -28.65 31.80 -6.14
C LEU A 209 -29.57 30.64 -6.55
N GLY A 210 -30.57 30.32 -5.73
CA GLY A 210 -31.61 29.33 -6.00
C GLY A 210 -31.47 28.02 -5.21
N LYS A 211 -32.60 27.31 -5.05
CA LYS A 211 -32.74 26.15 -4.16
C LYS A 211 -31.76 24.99 -4.43
N ASN A 212 -31.26 24.90 -5.66
CA ASN A 212 -30.34 23.84 -6.10
C ASN A 212 -28.87 24.22 -5.94
N HIS A 213 -28.56 25.38 -5.35
CA HIS A 213 -27.18 25.78 -5.10
C HIS A 213 -26.47 24.72 -4.22
N PRO A 214 -25.30 24.22 -4.65
CA PRO A 214 -24.58 23.20 -3.90
C PRO A 214 -24.00 23.77 -2.61
N ARG A 215 -23.53 22.88 -1.73
CA ARG A 215 -22.73 23.26 -0.57
C ARG A 215 -21.35 23.73 -1.05
N PHE A 216 -20.73 24.64 -0.29
CA PHE A 216 -19.38 25.12 -0.59
C PHE A 216 -18.39 23.95 -0.75
N PRO A 217 -17.41 24.03 -1.68
CA PRO A 217 -16.42 22.98 -1.86
C PRO A 217 -15.67 22.61 -0.57
N ASP A 218 -15.37 21.32 -0.42
CA ASP A 218 -14.79 20.74 0.79
C ASP A 218 -13.26 20.84 0.78
N THR A 219 -12.71 22.04 1.01
CA THR A 219 -11.25 22.29 1.05
C THR A 219 -10.61 21.82 2.35
N SER A 220 -11.39 21.57 3.40
CA SER A 220 -10.91 21.11 4.70
C SER A 220 -10.62 19.60 4.73
N ASN A 221 -11.27 18.83 3.88
CA ASN A 221 -10.91 17.44 3.62
C ASN A 221 -10.08 17.39 2.34
N THR A 222 -9.12 16.46 2.25
CA THR A 222 -8.18 16.28 1.12
C THR A 222 -8.87 15.78 -0.17
N ARG A 223 -9.97 16.41 -0.59
CA ARG A 223 -10.68 16.08 -1.84
C ARG A 223 -9.94 16.65 -3.04
N PHE A 224 -9.84 15.85 -4.10
CA PHE A 224 -9.24 16.28 -5.37
C PHE A 224 -9.99 17.48 -5.97
N GLY A 225 -9.24 18.49 -6.42
CA GLY A 225 -9.78 19.68 -7.10
C GLY A 225 -10.55 20.66 -6.21
N SER A 226 -10.66 20.43 -4.89
CA SER A 226 -11.51 21.25 -4.01
C SER A 226 -11.12 22.73 -3.98
N HIS A 227 -9.82 23.05 -3.97
CA HIS A 227 -9.34 24.44 -3.99
C HIS A 227 -9.66 25.16 -5.30
N GLY A 228 -9.56 24.48 -6.44
CA GLY A 228 -9.95 25.02 -7.74
C GLY A 228 -11.46 25.29 -7.83
N LEU A 229 -12.27 24.34 -7.36
CA LEU A 229 -13.73 24.51 -7.26
C LEU A 229 -14.12 25.64 -6.31
N ALA A 230 -13.44 25.76 -5.17
CA ALA A 230 -13.67 26.84 -4.20
C ALA A 230 -13.33 28.21 -4.81
N ALA A 231 -12.21 28.31 -5.52
CA ALA A 231 -11.83 29.53 -6.22
C ALA A 231 -12.88 29.90 -7.28
N ALA A 232 -13.37 28.92 -8.07
CA ALA A 232 -14.41 29.14 -9.08
C ALA A 232 -15.73 29.64 -8.48
N GLU A 233 -16.15 29.02 -7.38
CA GLU A 233 -17.34 29.41 -6.62
C GLU A 233 -17.24 30.84 -6.08
N ILE A 234 -16.11 31.19 -5.47
CA ILE A 234 -15.86 32.51 -4.90
C ILE A 234 -15.79 33.57 -6.00
N ILE A 235 -15.00 33.36 -7.06
CA ILE A 235 -14.81 34.36 -8.13
C ILE A 235 -16.11 34.65 -8.85
N LYS A 236 -16.92 33.63 -9.12
CA LYS A 236 -18.24 33.76 -9.76
C LYS A 236 -19.24 34.58 -8.94
N HIS A 237 -19.12 34.56 -7.63
CA HIS A 237 -20.07 35.17 -6.69
C HIS A 237 -19.39 36.12 -5.71
N LEU A 238 -18.28 36.75 -6.11
CA LEU A 238 -17.35 37.45 -5.23
C LEU A 238 -18.05 38.49 -4.34
N GLU A 239 -18.83 39.39 -4.95
CA GLU A 239 -19.57 40.43 -4.24
C GLU A 239 -20.57 39.87 -3.22
N LEU A 240 -21.21 38.74 -3.55
CA LEU A 240 -22.16 38.08 -2.66
C LEU A 240 -21.45 37.45 -1.46
N TYR A 241 -20.28 36.84 -1.67
CA TYR A 241 -19.45 36.31 -0.58
C TYR A 241 -18.86 37.42 0.30
N ILE A 242 -18.41 38.53 -0.28
CA ILE A 242 -17.94 39.71 0.47
C ILE A 242 -19.08 40.22 1.36
N LYS A 243 -20.27 40.45 0.77
CA LYS A 243 -21.46 40.88 1.52
C LYS A 243 -21.80 39.92 2.65
N PHE A 244 -21.84 38.62 2.38
CA PHE A 244 -22.17 37.61 3.40
C PHE A 244 -21.21 37.65 4.59
N VAL A 245 -19.90 37.71 4.33
CA VAL A 245 -18.88 37.72 5.40
C VAL A 245 -18.85 39.05 6.17
N LYS A 246 -19.11 40.15 5.46
CA LYS A 246 -19.05 41.50 6.02
C LYS A 246 -20.30 41.86 6.82
N ASP A 247 -21.47 41.51 6.32
CA ASP A 247 -22.76 42.03 6.81
C ASP A 247 -23.57 40.93 7.52
N ASP A 248 -23.85 39.81 6.86
CA ASP A 248 -24.78 38.79 7.36
C ASP A 248 -24.20 37.99 8.54
N ILE A 249 -22.93 37.55 8.46
CA ILE A 249 -22.30 36.79 9.55
C ILE A 249 -22.28 37.60 10.85
N PRO A 250 -21.80 38.86 10.90
CA PRO A 250 -21.80 39.63 12.15
C PRO A 250 -23.20 39.94 12.66
N TYR A 251 -24.17 40.22 11.77
CA TYR A 251 -25.53 40.57 12.17
C TYR A 251 -26.28 39.41 12.85
N SER A 252 -25.92 38.17 12.49
CA SER A 252 -26.50 36.96 13.11
C SER A 252 -26.04 36.71 14.56
N LYS A 253 -25.03 37.44 15.05
CA LYS A 253 -24.40 37.22 16.36
C LYS A 253 -24.98 38.15 17.43
N THR A 254 -24.94 37.70 18.68
CA THR A 254 -25.30 38.52 19.86
C THR A 254 -24.50 39.81 19.94
N TYR A 255 -23.21 39.74 19.60
CA TYR A 255 -22.34 40.90 19.42
C TYR A 255 -21.92 40.95 17.97
N GLN A 256 -22.22 42.05 17.29
CA GLN A 256 -21.91 42.30 15.88
C GLN A 256 -20.40 42.50 15.66
N THR A 257 -19.65 41.42 15.88
CA THR A 257 -18.19 41.38 15.85
C THR A 257 -17.74 40.26 14.95
N GLN A 258 -16.63 40.48 14.25
CA GLN A 258 -16.02 39.48 13.39
C GLN A 258 -14.96 38.69 14.14
N THR A 259 -14.92 37.38 13.89
CA THR A 259 -13.80 36.54 14.34
C THR A 259 -12.56 36.79 13.47
N ASN A 260 -11.38 36.39 13.96
CA ASN A 260 -10.13 36.55 13.19
C ASN A 260 -10.17 35.83 11.84
N ILE A 261 -10.81 34.64 11.76
CA ILE A 261 -10.96 33.90 10.50
C ILE A 261 -11.88 34.64 9.51
N GLU A 262 -12.97 35.23 9.98
CA GLU A 262 -13.89 36.02 9.15
C GLU A 262 -13.20 37.28 8.61
N LEU A 263 -12.45 37.99 9.47
CA LEU A 263 -11.73 39.19 9.06
C LEU A 263 -10.60 38.87 8.07
N ASN A 264 -9.84 37.79 8.30
CA ASN A 264 -8.82 37.34 7.37
C ASN A 264 -9.42 36.99 6.01
N LEU A 265 -10.52 36.23 6.00
CA LEU A 265 -11.18 35.88 4.75
C LEU A 265 -11.72 37.11 4.04
N LEU A 266 -12.41 38.03 4.74
CA LEU A 266 -12.92 39.26 4.14
C LEU A 266 -11.79 40.08 3.49
N ARG A 267 -10.68 40.28 4.21
CA ARG A 267 -9.51 40.99 3.67
C ARG A 267 -8.92 40.29 2.46
N ALA A 268 -8.91 38.96 2.45
CA ALA A 268 -8.41 38.17 1.32
C ALA A 268 -9.31 38.32 0.09
N LEU A 269 -10.63 38.40 0.28
CA LEU A 269 -11.60 38.61 -0.80
C LEU A 269 -11.58 40.05 -1.35
N GLU A 270 -11.14 41.02 -0.55
CA GLU A 270 -10.95 42.42 -0.97
C GLU A 270 -9.52 42.70 -1.51
N ASP A 271 -8.58 41.76 -1.34
CA ASP A 271 -7.17 41.90 -1.76
C ASP A 271 -6.94 41.48 -3.21
N LYS A 272 -6.49 42.42 -4.06
CA LYS A 272 -6.24 42.18 -5.48
C LYS A 272 -5.18 41.10 -5.73
N ALA A 273 -4.14 41.01 -4.91
CA ALA A 273 -3.10 40.01 -5.09
C ALA A 273 -3.64 38.60 -4.81
N THR A 274 -4.43 38.43 -3.74
CA THR A 274 -5.16 37.18 -3.46
C THR A 274 -6.15 36.84 -4.59
N LEU A 275 -6.94 37.81 -5.07
CA LEU A 275 -7.87 37.60 -6.19
C LEU A 275 -7.15 37.17 -7.47
N THR A 276 -5.95 37.72 -7.72
CA THR A 276 -5.10 37.31 -8.85
C THR A 276 -4.73 35.83 -8.78
N GLU A 277 -4.35 35.34 -7.60
CA GLU A 277 -4.06 33.91 -7.41
C GLU A 277 -5.32 33.03 -7.58
N LEU A 278 -6.47 33.46 -7.05
CA LEU A 278 -7.72 32.73 -7.22
C LEU A 278 -8.13 32.65 -8.69
N CYS A 279 -7.97 33.74 -9.45
CA CYS A 279 -8.21 33.74 -10.90
C CYS A 279 -7.29 32.75 -11.63
N ALA A 280 -5.99 32.71 -11.30
CA ALA A 280 -5.05 31.75 -11.87
C ALA A 280 -5.47 30.29 -11.58
N MET A 281 -5.91 30.01 -10.35
CA MET A 281 -6.45 28.70 -9.95
C MET A 281 -7.69 28.32 -10.77
N VAL A 282 -8.63 29.24 -10.98
CA VAL A 282 -9.84 29.02 -11.80
C VAL A 282 -9.48 28.67 -13.24
N LEU A 283 -8.55 29.43 -13.85
CA LEU A 283 -8.11 29.19 -15.22
C LEU A 283 -7.45 27.81 -15.33
N TYR A 284 -6.48 27.49 -14.48
CA TYR A 284 -5.84 26.17 -14.50
C TYR A 284 -6.83 25.02 -14.32
N THR A 285 -7.79 25.16 -13.41
CA THR A 285 -8.81 24.14 -13.17
C THR A 285 -9.69 23.90 -14.39
N ASN A 286 -10.11 24.95 -15.12
CA ASN A 286 -10.94 24.81 -16.32
C ASN A 286 -10.13 24.37 -17.55
N ILE A 287 -8.85 24.73 -17.63
CA ILE A 287 -8.00 24.47 -18.80
C ILE A 287 -7.37 23.08 -18.73
N ILE A 288 -6.91 22.65 -17.56
CA ILE A 288 -6.17 21.39 -17.38
C ILE A 288 -6.97 20.39 -16.54
N SER A 289 -7.29 20.73 -15.29
CA SER A 289 -7.79 19.75 -14.34
C SER A 289 -9.13 19.13 -14.75
N HIS A 290 -10.10 19.94 -15.18
CA HIS A 290 -11.41 19.44 -15.62
C HIS A 290 -11.33 18.57 -16.87
N PRO A 291 -10.70 19.01 -17.99
CA PRO A 291 -10.48 18.15 -19.16
C PRO A 291 -9.74 16.84 -18.81
N TYR A 292 -8.68 16.92 -18.01
CA TYR A 292 -7.94 15.73 -17.58
C TYR A 292 -8.82 14.78 -16.76
N MET A 293 -9.55 15.31 -15.75
CA MET A 293 -10.46 14.53 -14.91
C MET A 293 -11.56 13.85 -15.72
N ARG A 294 -12.05 14.50 -16.79
CA ARG A 294 -13.08 13.94 -17.68
C ARG A 294 -12.62 12.67 -18.37
N VAL A 295 -11.35 12.60 -18.76
CA VAL A 295 -10.77 11.40 -19.37
C VAL A 295 -10.47 10.34 -18.32
N VAL A 296 -9.76 10.70 -17.24
CA VAL A 296 -9.30 9.68 -16.28
C VAL A 296 -10.41 9.13 -15.39
N ARG A 297 -11.55 9.81 -15.25
CA ARG A 297 -12.74 9.29 -14.57
C ARG A 297 -13.73 8.58 -15.51
N GLY A 298 -13.35 8.36 -16.77
CA GLY A 298 -14.14 7.56 -17.70
C GLY A 298 -14.33 6.12 -17.21
N GLU A 299 -15.37 5.47 -17.73
CA GLU A 299 -15.62 4.05 -17.45
C GLU A 299 -14.54 3.18 -18.12
N GLU A 300 -14.12 2.12 -17.41
CA GLU A 300 -13.17 1.10 -17.88
C GLU A 300 -11.80 1.62 -18.36
N VAL A 301 -11.41 2.83 -17.94
CA VAL A 301 -10.12 3.42 -18.31
C VAL A 301 -8.97 2.68 -17.61
N ASN A 302 -8.16 2.00 -18.43
CA ASN A 302 -6.92 1.39 -17.98
C ASN A 302 -5.85 2.47 -17.78
N ALA A 303 -5.27 2.53 -16.58
CA ALA A 303 -4.24 3.52 -16.25
C ALA A 303 -3.01 3.41 -17.18
N LEU A 304 -2.73 2.21 -17.71
CA LEU A 304 -1.56 1.95 -18.54
C LEU A 304 -1.68 2.51 -19.96
N ASP A 305 -2.89 2.80 -20.41
CA ASP A 305 -3.15 3.40 -21.73
C ASP A 305 -3.13 4.94 -21.70
N LEU A 306 -2.89 5.54 -20.53
CA LEU A 306 -2.93 7.00 -20.34
C LEU A 306 -1.60 7.73 -20.62
N GLY A 307 -0.55 7.01 -21.03
CA GLY A 307 0.73 7.62 -21.40
C GLY A 307 0.60 8.77 -22.41
N PRO A 308 -0.15 8.60 -23.53
CA PRO A 308 -0.42 9.67 -24.48
C PRO A 308 -1.11 10.89 -23.86
N LEU A 309 -2.08 10.69 -22.96
CA LEU A 309 -2.76 11.79 -22.27
C LEU A 309 -1.79 12.58 -21.39
N HIS A 310 -0.89 11.93 -20.66
CA HIS A 310 0.10 12.62 -19.83
C HIS A 310 1.11 13.42 -20.68
N ALA A 311 1.51 12.89 -21.84
CA ALA A 311 2.33 13.61 -22.80
C ALA A 311 1.59 14.83 -23.41
N GLU A 312 0.30 14.66 -23.72
CA GLU A 312 -0.58 15.72 -24.22
C GLU A 312 -0.72 16.86 -23.21
N VAL A 313 -0.98 16.56 -21.92
CA VAL A 313 -1.04 17.56 -20.84
C VAL A 313 0.25 18.37 -20.78
N GLN A 314 1.41 17.71 -20.79
CA GLN A 314 2.71 18.38 -20.74
C GLN A 314 2.93 19.27 -21.97
N THR A 315 2.57 18.77 -23.15
CA THR A 315 2.71 19.51 -24.42
C THR A 315 1.79 20.72 -24.46
N HIS A 316 0.54 20.57 -24.01
CA HIS A 316 -0.45 21.64 -23.98
C HIS A 316 -0.05 22.74 -23.01
N ILE A 317 0.44 22.39 -21.81
CA ILE A 317 0.96 23.39 -20.87
C ILE A 317 2.14 24.15 -21.47
N LYS A 318 3.09 23.47 -22.13
CA LYS A 318 4.20 24.13 -22.83
C LYS A 318 3.70 25.08 -23.91
N LYS A 319 2.72 24.66 -24.70
CA LYS A 319 2.10 25.48 -25.74
C LYS A 319 1.54 26.79 -25.18
N ILE A 320 0.85 26.76 -24.03
CA ILE A 320 0.34 27.97 -23.36
C ILE A 320 1.48 28.84 -22.81
N LEU A 321 2.56 28.23 -22.31
CA LEU A 321 3.73 28.96 -21.82
C LEU A 321 4.51 29.66 -22.95
N ASP A 322 4.60 29.01 -24.11
CA ASP A 322 5.28 29.53 -25.30
C ASP A 322 4.45 30.60 -26.02
N ASP A 323 3.12 30.46 -25.99
CA ASP A 323 2.16 31.41 -26.58
C ASP A 323 1.02 31.74 -25.58
N PRO A 324 1.25 32.70 -24.66
CA PRO A 324 0.23 33.13 -23.69
C PRO A 324 -1.03 33.73 -24.31
N ASP A 325 -0.98 34.18 -25.57
CA ASP A 325 -2.12 34.79 -26.26
C ASP A 325 -3.22 33.77 -26.57
N LEU A 326 -2.90 32.47 -26.51
CA LEU A 326 -3.89 31.39 -26.55
C LEU A 326 -4.91 31.53 -25.41
N LEU A 327 -4.52 32.11 -24.27
CA LEU A 327 -5.38 32.30 -23.10
C LEU A 327 -5.77 33.76 -22.88
N PHE A 328 -4.85 34.71 -23.11
CA PHE A 328 -5.06 36.13 -22.78
C PHE A 328 -5.24 37.02 -24.02
N GLY A 329 -5.11 36.47 -25.23
CA GLY A 329 -5.27 37.22 -26.47
C GLY A 329 -6.73 37.53 -26.81
N GLU A 330 -6.95 38.47 -27.73
CA GLU A 330 -8.30 38.92 -28.13
C GLU A 330 -9.17 37.80 -28.72
N ASN A 331 -8.55 36.79 -29.33
CA ASN A 331 -9.21 35.63 -29.91
C ASN A 331 -9.14 34.38 -29.02
N ALA A 332 -8.73 34.52 -27.75
CA ALA A 332 -8.65 33.41 -26.82
C ALA A 332 -10.03 32.78 -26.62
N SER A 333 -10.09 31.45 -26.72
CA SER A 333 -11.33 30.69 -26.61
C SER A 333 -11.05 29.33 -25.97
N PHE A 334 -12.11 28.62 -25.58
CA PHE A 334 -11.95 27.26 -25.08
C PHE A 334 -11.35 26.30 -26.11
N GLU A 335 -11.57 26.55 -27.40
CA GLU A 335 -11.05 25.71 -28.49
C GLU A 335 -9.52 25.73 -28.53
N THR A 336 -8.93 26.86 -28.17
CA THR A 336 -7.48 27.10 -28.23
C THR A 336 -6.79 26.87 -26.88
N ALA A 337 -7.44 27.24 -25.79
CA ALA A 337 -6.86 27.18 -24.44
C ALA A 337 -7.22 25.91 -23.65
N ALA A 338 -8.40 25.29 -23.81
CA ALA A 338 -8.73 24.07 -23.06
C ALA A 338 -7.91 22.88 -23.57
N LEU A 339 -7.46 22.01 -22.67
CA LEU A 339 -6.71 20.80 -23.03
C LEU A 339 -7.46 19.90 -24.03
N ASP A 340 -8.77 19.76 -23.87
CA ASP A 340 -9.60 18.94 -24.76
C ASP A 340 -10.39 19.74 -25.80
N SER A 341 -10.08 21.05 -25.93
CA SER A 341 -10.77 21.99 -26.81
C SER A 341 -12.30 22.04 -26.63
N LYS A 342 -12.84 21.59 -25.49
CA LYS A 342 -14.27 21.67 -25.15
C LYS A 342 -14.57 22.89 -24.31
N GLU A 343 -15.85 23.24 -24.24
CA GLU A 343 -16.34 24.34 -23.41
C GLU A 343 -15.87 24.22 -21.96
N TRP A 344 -15.67 25.38 -21.33
CA TRP A 344 -15.32 25.49 -19.92
C TRP A 344 -16.36 24.79 -19.04
N GLU A 345 -15.89 23.93 -18.14
CA GLU A 345 -16.77 23.29 -17.15
C GLU A 345 -17.53 24.34 -16.33
N ASP A 346 -16.87 25.46 -16.00
CA ASP A 346 -17.47 26.60 -15.33
C ASP A 346 -17.25 27.90 -16.10
N ALA A 347 -17.94 28.03 -17.23
CA ALA A 347 -17.88 29.23 -18.07
C ALA A 347 -18.19 30.53 -17.30
N LYS A 348 -19.07 30.49 -16.28
CA LYS A 348 -19.38 31.67 -15.48
C LYS A 348 -18.19 32.12 -14.65
N ALA A 349 -17.47 31.19 -14.02
CA ALA A 349 -16.26 31.52 -13.27
C ALA A 349 -15.15 32.05 -14.20
N VAL A 350 -14.96 31.45 -15.38
CA VAL A 350 -13.97 31.91 -16.36
C VAL A 350 -14.31 33.32 -16.86
N ASN A 351 -15.57 33.60 -17.18
CA ASN A 351 -15.99 34.96 -17.57
C ASN A 351 -15.75 35.98 -16.46
N ALA A 352 -16.07 35.63 -15.20
CA ALA A 352 -15.80 36.49 -14.05
C ALA A 352 -14.29 36.76 -13.86
N VAL A 353 -13.41 35.79 -14.16
CA VAL A 353 -11.96 36.03 -14.20
C VAL A 353 -11.60 37.10 -15.22
N PHE A 354 -12.13 37.02 -16.45
CA PHE A 354 -11.80 37.99 -17.51
C PHE A 354 -12.40 39.38 -17.25
N GLU A 355 -13.56 39.46 -16.60
CA GLU A 355 -14.11 40.74 -16.11
C GLU A 355 -13.17 41.38 -15.08
N LEU A 356 -12.67 40.58 -14.13
CA LEU A 356 -11.72 41.03 -13.10
C LEU A 356 -10.34 41.36 -13.67
N ALA A 357 -9.91 40.70 -14.76
CA ALA A 357 -8.58 40.83 -15.34
C ALA A 357 -8.18 42.29 -15.60
N THR A 358 -9.14 43.14 -15.99
CA THR A 358 -8.95 44.59 -16.20
C THR A 358 -8.41 45.33 -14.96
N SER A 359 -8.66 44.78 -13.77
CA SER A 359 -8.26 45.35 -12.47
C SER A 359 -7.06 44.63 -11.82
N LEU A 360 -6.58 43.54 -12.44
CA LEU A 360 -5.56 42.61 -11.94
C LEU A 360 -4.34 42.60 -12.88
N PRO A 361 -3.43 43.60 -12.77
CA PRO A 361 -2.36 43.82 -13.75
C PRO A 361 -1.35 42.67 -13.87
N HIS A 362 -1.26 41.81 -12.86
CA HIS A 362 -0.29 40.71 -12.82
C HIS A 362 -0.91 39.35 -13.13
N LEU A 363 -2.19 39.29 -13.53
CA LEU A 363 -2.91 38.03 -13.75
C LEU A 363 -2.21 37.10 -14.75
N GLN A 364 -1.76 37.63 -15.88
CA GLN A 364 -1.04 36.83 -16.87
C GLN A 364 0.25 36.26 -16.29
N ALA A 365 1.11 37.08 -15.68
CA ALA A 365 2.39 36.62 -15.15
C ALA A 365 2.24 35.55 -14.06
N ILE A 366 1.31 35.77 -13.12
CA ILE A 366 1.02 34.86 -12.01
C ILE A 366 0.38 33.55 -12.51
N THR A 367 -0.51 33.63 -13.51
CA THR A 367 -1.08 32.44 -14.15
C THR A 367 0.00 31.63 -14.85
N LEU A 368 0.87 32.25 -15.66
CA LEU A 368 1.97 31.55 -16.32
C LEU A 368 2.93 30.91 -15.31
N ALA A 369 3.19 31.54 -14.16
CA ALA A 369 3.94 30.91 -13.08
C ALA A 369 3.26 29.64 -12.54
N PHE A 370 1.93 29.67 -12.37
CA PHE A 370 1.16 28.48 -12.03
C PHE A 370 1.34 27.36 -13.06
N PHE A 371 1.27 27.67 -14.36
CA PHE A 371 1.49 26.70 -15.44
C PHE A 371 2.94 26.16 -15.46
N ARG A 372 3.95 27.00 -15.16
CA ARG A 372 5.35 26.53 -15.05
C ARG A 372 5.52 25.52 -13.90
N GLY A 373 5.00 25.84 -12.71
CA GLY A 373 5.09 24.97 -11.55
C GLY A 373 4.32 23.65 -11.72
N SER A 374 3.17 23.71 -12.39
CA SER A 374 2.39 22.51 -12.71
C SER A 374 3.09 21.64 -13.74
N LEU A 375 3.68 22.20 -14.80
CA LEU A 375 4.45 21.45 -15.81
C LEU A 375 5.60 20.66 -15.19
N ALA A 376 6.42 21.32 -14.36
CA ALA A 376 7.53 20.67 -13.66
C ALA A 376 7.05 19.48 -12.81
N THR A 377 5.85 19.61 -12.25
CA THR A 377 5.24 18.58 -11.43
C THR A 377 4.63 17.46 -12.26
N TRP A 378 3.96 17.76 -13.37
CA TRP A 378 3.47 16.76 -14.32
C TRP A 378 4.59 15.86 -14.82
N ILE A 379 5.74 16.44 -15.21
CA ILE A 379 6.93 15.68 -15.63
C ILE A 379 7.36 14.70 -14.53
N ARG A 380 7.46 15.17 -13.28
CA ARG A 380 7.88 14.33 -12.14
C ARG A 380 6.86 13.26 -11.78
N PHE A 381 5.56 13.57 -11.84
CA PHE A 381 4.48 12.71 -11.37
C PHE A 381 3.92 11.78 -12.45
N SER A 382 4.36 11.90 -13.70
CA SER A 382 4.07 10.97 -14.79
C SER A 382 5.31 10.25 -15.33
N ALA A 383 6.41 10.27 -14.57
CA ALA A 383 7.69 9.67 -14.97
C ALA A 383 7.60 8.16 -15.25
N GLU A 384 6.62 7.45 -14.67
CA GLU A 384 6.37 6.03 -14.99
C GLU A 384 5.90 5.79 -16.44
N PHE A 385 5.46 6.83 -17.15
CA PHE A 385 5.04 6.80 -18.56
C PHE A 385 6.13 7.35 -19.51
N ALA A 386 7.37 7.51 -19.05
CA ALA A 386 8.45 8.00 -19.89
C ALA A 386 8.69 7.05 -21.09
N PRO A 387 9.03 7.56 -22.29
CA PRO A 387 9.38 6.74 -23.44
C PRO A 387 10.50 5.75 -23.13
N GLY A 388 10.38 4.50 -23.58
CA GLY A 388 11.29 3.39 -23.24
C GLY A 388 11.16 2.90 -21.79
N GLY A 389 10.13 3.34 -21.06
CA GLY A 389 9.80 2.82 -19.75
C GLY A 389 8.95 1.55 -19.84
N LEU A 390 8.81 0.84 -18.72
CA LEU A 390 8.09 -0.45 -18.67
C LEU A 390 6.64 -0.37 -19.18
N ILE A 391 5.93 0.75 -18.94
CA ILE A 391 4.55 0.96 -19.41
C ILE A 391 4.51 1.23 -20.92
N ASP A 392 5.45 2.02 -21.41
CA ASP A 392 5.57 2.39 -22.83
C ASP A 392 5.94 1.16 -23.70
N GLU A 393 6.85 0.33 -23.19
CA GLU A 393 7.28 -0.91 -23.84
C GLU A 393 6.32 -2.09 -23.65
N ALA A 394 5.28 -1.94 -22.83
CA ALA A 394 4.31 -3.02 -22.62
C ALA A 394 3.51 -3.26 -23.91
N SER A 395 3.26 -4.53 -24.24
CA SER A 395 2.34 -4.87 -25.32
C SER A 395 0.89 -4.57 -24.94
N ALA A 396 -0.02 -4.53 -25.93
CA ALA A 396 -1.44 -4.37 -25.65
C ALA A 396 -2.00 -5.51 -24.78
N GLU A 397 -1.50 -6.73 -25.00
CA GLU A 397 -1.87 -7.91 -24.21
C GLU A 397 -1.34 -7.80 -22.78
N GLU A 398 -0.10 -7.35 -22.60
CA GLU A 398 0.49 -7.11 -21.27
C GLU A 398 -0.28 -6.04 -20.49
N ARG A 399 -0.67 -4.93 -21.15
CA ARG A 399 -1.49 -3.89 -20.52
C ARG A 399 -2.90 -4.38 -20.18
N TYR A 400 -3.45 -5.29 -20.97
CA TYR A 400 -4.74 -5.92 -20.71
C TYR A 400 -4.67 -6.88 -19.50
N LEU A 401 -3.66 -7.74 -19.44
CA LEU A 401 -3.45 -8.65 -18.32
C LEU A 401 -3.10 -7.90 -17.02
N ALA A 402 -2.35 -6.80 -17.14
CA ALA A 402 -2.01 -5.92 -16.03
C ALA A 402 -3.03 -4.79 -15.83
N TRP A 403 -4.28 -4.95 -16.29
CA TRP A 403 -5.30 -3.91 -16.20
C TRP A 403 -5.38 -3.35 -14.77
N MET A 404 -5.43 -2.02 -14.68
CA MET A 404 -5.63 -1.35 -13.42
C MET A 404 -6.41 -0.05 -13.62
N PRO A 405 -7.26 0.33 -12.66
CA PRO A 405 -8.06 1.53 -12.80
C PRO A 405 -7.18 2.77 -12.79
N SER A 406 -7.52 3.76 -13.61
CA SER A 406 -6.90 5.09 -13.67
C SER A 406 -6.94 5.86 -12.35
N THR A 407 -7.99 5.65 -11.54
CA THR A 407 -8.16 6.23 -10.21
C THR A 407 -8.15 5.15 -9.13
N ASN A 408 -7.71 5.51 -7.93
CA ASN A 408 -7.67 4.61 -6.78
C ASN A 408 -8.95 4.72 -5.94
N ASP A 409 -9.98 5.43 -6.41
CA ASP A 409 -11.22 5.72 -5.68
C ASP A 409 -11.88 4.45 -5.15
N CYS A 410 -11.85 3.34 -5.91
CA CYS A 410 -12.36 2.05 -5.44
C CYS A 410 -11.59 1.51 -4.23
N ASN A 411 -10.26 1.68 -4.20
CA ASN A 411 -9.41 1.23 -3.09
C ASN A 411 -9.59 2.15 -1.86
N GLU A 412 -9.67 3.46 -2.07
CA GLU A 412 -9.95 4.43 -0.99
C GLU A 412 -11.37 4.26 -0.42
N GLY A 413 -12.34 3.98 -1.30
CA GLY A 413 -13.72 3.66 -0.98
C GLY A 413 -13.84 2.38 -0.16
N LEU A 414 -13.08 1.33 -0.51
CA LEU A 414 -13.02 0.08 0.25
C LEU A 414 -12.42 0.27 1.66
N LEU A 415 -11.39 1.08 1.80
CA LEU A 415 -10.82 1.40 3.11
C LEU A 415 -11.81 2.21 3.97
N SER A 416 -12.50 3.17 3.36
CA SER A 416 -13.57 3.91 4.04
C SER A 416 -14.74 3.00 4.41
N HIS A 417 -15.16 2.11 3.51
CA HIS A 417 -16.18 1.10 3.75
C HIS A 417 -15.77 0.16 4.87
N TYR A 418 -14.51 -0.28 4.93
CA TYR A 418 -13.95 -1.05 6.03
C TYR A 418 -14.07 -0.32 7.36
N ARG A 419 -13.61 0.94 7.41
CA ARG A 419 -13.66 1.77 8.64
C ARG A 419 -15.08 1.94 9.16
N VAL A 420 -16.04 2.23 8.28
CA VAL A 420 -17.46 2.36 8.64
C VAL A 420 -18.02 1.02 9.10
N THR A 421 -17.69 -0.06 8.39
CA THR A 421 -18.18 -1.40 8.68
C THR A 421 -17.69 -1.88 10.04
N VAL A 422 -16.40 -1.73 10.34
CA VAL A 422 -15.83 -2.12 11.65
C VAL A 422 -16.38 -1.25 12.78
N ARG A 423 -16.65 0.04 12.53
CA ARG A 423 -17.31 0.90 13.52
C ARG A 423 -18.73 0.42 13.86
N ASN A 424 -19.48 -0.05 12.86
CA ASN A 424 -20.85 -0.55 13.04
C ASN A 424 -20.89 -2.02 13.50
N LYS A 425 -19.88 -2.80 13.15
CA LYS A 425 -19.72 -4.23 13.44
C LYS A 425 -18.32 -4.46 14.06
N PRO A 426 -18.10 -4.05 15.32
CA PRO A 426 -16.77 -4.10 15.94
C PRO A 426 -16.22 -5.52 16.14
N THR A 427 -17.08 -6.54 16.07
CA THR A 427 -16.71 -7.95 16.15
C THR A 427 -16.36 -8.57 14.79
N LEU A 428 -16.58 -7.85 13.67
CA LEU A 428 -16.27 -8.35 12.32
C LEU A 428 -14.74 -8.49 12.18
N THR A 429 -14.29 -9.68 11.80
CA THR A 429 -12.86 -9.90 11.54
C THR A 429 -12.45 -9.33 10.18
N LEU A 430 -11.15 -9.07 9.99
CA LEU A 430 -10.68 -8.58 8.69
C LEU A 430 -10.86 -9.66 7.60
N HIS A 431 -10.67 -10.94 7.94
CA HIS A 431 -10.99 -12.05 7.04
C HIS A 431 -12.45 -12.03 6.59
N GLN A 432 -13.40 -11.87 7.52
CA GLN A 432 -14.83 -11.82 7.19
C GLN A 432 -15.17 -10.60 6.33
N PHE A 433 -14.57 -9.45 6.62
CA PHE A 433 -14.73 -8.27 5.79
C PHE A 433 -14.20 -8.49 4.36
N ASN A 434 -12.98 -9.01 4.23
CA ASN A 434 -12.36 -9.29 2.93
C ASN A 434 -13.18 -10.32 2.14
N ALA A 435 -13.67 -11.38 2.79
CA ALA A 435 -14.53 -12.37 2.16
C ALA A 435 -15.84 -11.76 1.64
N GLN A 436 -16.51 -10.91 2.44
CA GLN A 436 -17.73 -10.21 2.01
C GLN A 436 -17.46 -9.22 0.86
N ALA A 437 -16.35 -8.49 0.93
CA ALA A 437 -15.95 -7.55 -0.12
C ALA A 437 -15.64 -8.28 -1.44
N MET A 438 -14.89 -9.39 -1.40
CA MET A 438 -14.60 -10.21 -2.58
C MET A 438 -15.85 -10.86 -3.15
N TYR A 439 -16.70 -11.44 -2.30
CA TYR A 439 -17.97 -12.06 -2.70
C TYR A 439 -18.85 -11.09 -3.49
N SER A 440 -18.95 -9.84 -3.02
CA SER A 440 -19.71 -8.80 -3.71
C SER A 440 -19.02 -8.29 -4.98
N ARG A 441 -17.69 -8.15 -4.99
CA ARG A 441 -16.93 -7.52 -6.08
C ARG A 441 -16.77 -8.46 -7.28
N ASN A 442 -16.58 -9.75 -7.03
CA ASN A 442 -16.37 -10.75 -8.07
C ASN A 442 -17.70 -11.31 -8.62
N ASP A 443 -18.83 -10.71 -8.23
CA ASP A 443 -20.16 -11.21 -8.53
C ASP A 443 -20.30 -12.72 -8.25
N THR A 444 -19.73 -13.16 -7.12
CA THR A 444 -19.61 -14.57 -6.77
C THR A 444 -20.97 -15.24 -6.66
N LEU A 445 -22.01 -14.49 -6.28
CA LEU A 445 -23.38 -15.00 -6.27
C LEU A 445 -23.87 -15.37 -7.68
N SER A 446 -23.65 -14.53 -8.69
CA SER A 446 -24.05 -14.84 -10.06
C SER A 446 -23.27 -16.02 -10.62
N PHE A 447 -21.97 -16.09 -10.33
CA PHE A 447 -21.14 -17.26 -10.65
C PHE A 447 -21.68 -18.54 -10.01
N MET A 448 -21.96 -18.52 -8.70
CA MET A 448 -22.53 -19.67 -8.00
C MET A 448 -23.89 -20.05 -8.56
N ASN A 449 -24.79 -19.09 -8.80
CA ASN A 449 -26.10 -19.37 -9.39
C ASN A 449 -26.02 -19.96 -10.80
N ALA A 450 -24.97 -19.61 -11.56
CA ALA A 450 -24.80 -20.09 -12.92
C ALA A 450 -24.14 -21.47 -13.00
N LEU A 451 -23.30 -21.84 -12.02
CA LEU A 451 -22.38 -22.97 -12.14
C LEU A 451 -22.41 -23.96 -10.97
N PHE A 452 -23.00 -23.64 -9.83
CA PHE A 452 -23.02 -24.56 -8.68
C PHE A 452 -24.22 -25.49 -8.74
N GLU A 453 -23.96 -26.75 -8.39
CA GLU A 453 -24.97 -27.73 -8.04
C GLU A 453 -25.06 -27.91 -6.52
N ASP A 454 -26.03 -28.70 -6.04
CA ASP A 454 -26.25 -28.89 -4.59
C ASP A 454 -25.01 -29.48 -3.90
N GLU A 455 -24.26 -30.34 -4.56
CA GLU A 455 -23.00 -30.92 -4.06
C GLU A 455 -21.91 -29.85 -3.85
N ASP A 456 -21.80 -28.87 -4.76
CA ASP A 456 -20.83 -27.78 -4.66
C ASP A 456 -21.14 -26.88 -3.46
N HIS A 457 -22.43 -26.60 -3.23
CA HIS A 457 -22.89 -25.88 -2.05
C HIS A 457 -22.54 -26.62 -0.76
N HIS A 458 -22.73 -27.95 -0.71
CA HIS A 458 -22.32 -28.76 0.44
C HIS A 458 -20.81 -28.76 0.66
N TYR A 459 -20.03 -28.83 -0.42
CA TYR A 459 -18.58 -28.78 -0.36
C TYR A 459 -18.07 -27.44 0.19
N ILE A 460 -18.54 -26.31 -0.34
CA ILE A 460 -18.09 -24.99 0.15
C ILE A 460 -18.52 -24.74 1.60
N MET A 461 -19.69 -25.22 2.02
CA MET A 461 -20.14 -25.13 3.42
C MET A 461 -19.24 -25.95 4.35
N LYS A 462 -18.77 -27.12 3.90
CA LYS A 462 -17.80 -27.93 4.63
C LYS A 462 -16.46 -27.21 4.74
N VAL A 463 -15.91 -26.72 3.63
CA VAL A 463 -14.63 -25.98 3.60
C VAL A 463 -14.69 -24.71 4.43
N ALA A 464 -15.81 -23.96 4.40
CA ALA A 464 -16.00 -22.78 5.23
C ALA A 464 -15.95 -23.10 6.73
N ARG A 465 -16.56 -24.22 7.16
CA ARG A 465 -16.49 -24.70 8.56
C ARG A 465 -15.08 -25.13 8.95
N GLU A 466 -14.34 -25.77 8.05
CA GLU A 466 -12.93 -26.12 8.24
C GLU A 466 -12.06 -24.86 8.38
N TRP A 467 -12.31 -23.83 7.57
CA TRP A 467 -11.62 -22.54 7.69
C TRP A 467 -11.99 -21.77 8.96
N ASP A 468 -13.26 -21.72 9.35
CA ASP A 468 -13.66 -21.06 10.61
C ASP A 468 -13.07 -21.77 11.83
N SER A 469 -12.98 -23.11 11.79
CA SER A 469 -12.37 -23.91 12.86
C SER A 469 -10.84 -23.89 12.86
N SER A 470 -10.20 -23.45 11.77
CA SER A 470 -8.73 -23.35 11.66
C SER A 470 -8.09 -22.28 12.57
N GLY A 471 -8.91 -21.38 13.12
CA GLY A 471 -8.43 -20.33 14.03
C GLY A 471 -7.51 -19.29 13.37
N LEU A 472 -7.53 -19.15 12.05
CA LEU A 472 -6.66 -18.24 11.27
C LEU A 472 -6.60 -16.81 11.86
N GLU A 473 -7.74 -16.23 12.23
CA GLU A 473 -7.78 -14.90 12.85
C GLU A 473 -7.22 -14.86 14.27
N ALA A 474 -7.39 -15.94 15.04
CA ALA A 474 -6.74 -16.06 16.36
C ALA A 474 -5.22 -16.17 16.20
N LYS A 475 -4.74 -16.93 15.21
CA LYS A 475 -3.33 -17.07 14.86
C LYS A 475 -2.73 -15.73 14.41
N ARG A 476 -3.39 -15.02 13.50
CA ARG A 476 -2.97 -13.68 13.05
C ARG A 476 -2.93 -12.66 14.20
N ARG A 477 -3.93 -12.65 15.09
CA ARG A 477 -3.92 -11.80 16.28
C ARG A 477 -2.79 -12.17 17.24
N ALA A 478 -2.51 -13.45 17.40
CA ALA A 478 -1.38 -13.94 18.18
C ALA A 478 -0.03 -13.53 17.56
N GLU A 479 0.09 -13.58 16.23
CA GLU A 479 1.27 -13.13 15.48
C GLU A 479 1.48 -11.60 15.57
N GLN A 480 0.42 -10.80 15.51
CA GLN A 480 0.51 -9.36 15.75
C GLN A 480 0.94 -9.05 17.20
N CYS A 481 0.42 -9.81 18.17
CA CYS A 481 0.81 -9.71 19.57
C CYS A 481 2.25 -10.20 19.83
N SER A 482 2.73 -11.23 19.11
CA SER A 482 4.09 -11.78 19.25
C SER A 482 5.13 -10.96 18.49
N GLN A 483 4.80 -10.37 17.33
CA GLN A 483 5.64 -9.33 16.73
C GLN A 483 5.78 -8.11 17.66
N SER A 484 4.76 -7.85 18.48
CA SER A 484 4.78 -6.81 19.51
C SER A 484 5.49 -7.23 20.82
N ARG A 485 5.79 -8.53 21.02
CA ARG A 485 6.48 -9.08 22.21
C ARG A 485 7.55 -10.09 21.79
N ARG A 486 8.84 -9.71 21.87
CA ARG A 486 9.99 -10.61 21.58
C ARG A 486 9.81 -12.02 22.20
N PRO A 487 10.23 -13.13 21.54
CA PRO A 487 9.85 -14.48 21.98
C PRO A 487 10.86 -15.15 22.92
N GLU A 488 10.33 -15.91 23.90
CA GLU A 488 11.00 -16.96 24.69
C GLU A 488 10.27 -18.32 24.50
N LEU A 489 11.00 -19.45 24.57
CA LEU A 489 10.57 -20.83 24.18
C LEU A 489 10.01 -21.69 25.36
N ASP A 490 9.07 -22.63 25.07
CA ASP A 490 8.38 -23.52 26.05
C ASP A 490 9.06 -24.91 26.26
N PRO A 491 9.42 -25.32 27.51
CA PRO A 491 10.10 -26.58 27.84
C PRO A 491 9.27 -27.88 27.85
N LYS A 492 7.93 -27.86 27.79
CA LYS A 492 7.12 -29.06 28.09
C LYS A 492 7.05 -30.10 26.96
N GLY A 493 7.17 -29.70 25.70
CA GLY A 493 7.13 -30.61 24.53
C GLY A 493 8.35 -31.54 24.44
N SER A 494 9.51 -31.09 24.93
CA SER A 494 10.80 -31.77 24.84
C SER A 494 10.80 -33.16 25.52
N ARG A 495 10.21 -33.29 26.72
CA ARG A 495 10.33 -34.52 27.54
C ARG A 495 9.59 -35.73 26.98
N LYS A 496 8.47 -35.54 26.27
CA LYS A 496 7.71 -36.64 25.65
C LYS A 496 8.46 -37.23 24.45
N TRP A 497 9.11 -36.37 23.68
CA TRP A 497 9.92 -36.78 22.52
C TRP A 497 11.19 -37.55 22.96
N THR A 498 11.86 -37.10 24.02
CA THR A 498 13.06 -37.77 24.57
C THR A 498 12.79 -39.22 25.00
N GLY A 499 11.62 -39.50 25.61
CA GLY A 499 11.26 -40.85 26.04
C GLY A 499 10.95 -41.83 24.89
N HIS A 500 10.58 -41.30 23.72
CA HIS A 500 10.30 -42.10 22.52
C HIS A 500 11.60 -42.54 21.83
N ILE A 501 12.59 -41.65 21.73
CA ILE A 501 13.90 -41.97 21.15
C ILE A 501 14.66 -43.04 21.94
N TYR A 502 14.64 -43.00 23.28
CA TYR A 502 15.33 -44.02 24.08
C TYR A 502 14.73 -45.42 23.92
N ASN A 503 13.44 -45.54 23.61
CA ASN A 503 12.82 -46.83 23.32
C ASN A 503 13.34 -47.43 22.01
N LEU A 504 13.44 -46.62 20.96
CA LEU A 504 13.94 -47.06 19.64
C LEU A 504 15.40 -47.54 19.73
N GLN A 505 16.21 -46.90 20.57
CA GLN A 505 17.62 -47.28 20.76
C GLN A 505 17.79 -48.56 21.59
N LEU A 506 16.94 -48.81 22.59
CA LEU A 506 16.92 -50.07 23.33
C LEU A 506 16.51 -51.26 22.43
N GLU A 507 15.57 -51.04 21.51
CA GLU A 507 15.17 -52.05 20.51
C GLU A 507 16.30 -52.37 19.53
N ALA A 508 17.05 -51.36 19.08
CA ALA A 508 18.21 -51.56 18.21
C ALA A 508 19.32 -52.40 18.88
N LEU A 509 19.59 -52.20 20.18
CA LEU A 509 20.55 -53.02 20.93
C LEU A 509 20.10 -54.48 21.10
N GLN A 510 18.79 -54.72 21.26
CA GLN A 510 18.23 -56.07 21.28
C GLN A 510 18.33 -56.76 19.92
N PHE A 511 18.10 -56.02 18.83
CA PHE A 511 18.25 -56.52 17.46
C PHE A 511 19.69 -56.95 17.15
N GLN A 512 20.67 -56.32 17.80
CA GLN A 512 22.09 -56.70 17.73
C GLN A 512 22.46 -57.87 18.68
N SER A 513 21.49 -58.50 19.34
CA SER A 513 21.63 -59.62 20.30
C SER A 513 22.35 -59.29 21.62
N VAL A 514 22.30 -58.03 22.08
CA VAL A 514 22.88 -57.62 23.37
C VAL A 514 21.91 -57.95 24.52
N PRO A 515 22.35 -58.62 25.60
CA PRO A 515 21.44 -59.05 26.68
C PRO A 515 21.05 -57.89 27.59
N ILE A 516 19.91 -57.24 27.31
CA ILE A 516 19.34 -56.12 28.09
C ILE A 516 17.83 -56.29 28.36
N PRO A 517 17.26 -55.65 29.40
CA PRO A 517 15.84 -55.76 29.75
C PRO A 517 14.90 -55.31 28.62
N LYS A 518 13.72 -55.96 28.49
CA LYS A 518 12.75 -55.65 27.43
C LYS A 518 12.10 -54.28 27.63
N LYS A 519 11.81 -53.57 26.53
CA LYS A 519 11.25 -52.21 26.53
C LYS A 519 10.00 -52.04 27.40
N ASN A 520 9.18 -53.08 27.50
CA ASN A 520 7.94 -53.09 28.27
C ASN A 520 8.15 -53.16 29.79
N GLN A 521 9.39 -53.38 30.24
CA GLN A 521 9.78 -53.43 31.65
C GLN A 521 10.31 -52.07 32.17
N LEU A 522 10.52 -51.07 31.30
CA LEU A 522 11.13 -49.76 31.65
C LEU A 522 10.18 -48.58 31.35
N LYS A 523 9.58 -47.98 32.40
CA LYS A 523 8.52 -46.96 32.25
C LYS A 523 8.99 -45.50 32.30
N ARG A 524 10.04 -45.14 33.07
CA ARG A 524 10.52 -43.75 33.18
C ARG A 524 11.69 -43.47 32.23
N VAL A 525 11.81 -42.22 31.75
CA VAL A 525 12.87 -41.80 30.80
C VAL A 525 14.28 -42.02 31.37
N LEU A 526 14.45 -41.80 32.68
CA LEU A 526 15.74 -41.99 33.36
C LEU A 526 16.15 -43.47 33.42
N ASP A 527 15.20 -44.37 33.68
CA ASP A 527 15.45 -45.82 33.75
C ASP A 527 15.82 -46.37 32.36
N LYS A 528 15.21 -45.82 31.30
CA LYS A 528 15.54 -46.15 29.90
C LYS A 528 16.96 -45.69 29.54
N LEU A 529 17.35 -44.49 29.96
CA LEU A 529 18.69 -43.95 29.73
C LEU A 529 19.77 -44.79 30.45
N GLN A 530 19.50 -45.21 31.70
CA GLN A 530 20.41 -46.06 32.45
C GLN A 530 20.57 -47.46 31.81
N ALA A 531 19.47 -48.06 31.36
CA ALA A 531 19.51 -49.32 30.63
C ALA A 531 20.25 -49.19 29.28
N LEU A 532 20.10 -48.05 28.60
CA LEU A 532 20.79 -47.76 27.35
C LEU A 532 22.30 -47.67 27.54
N HIS A 533 22.74 -46.96 28.59
CA HIS A 533 24.16 -46.83 28.93
C HIS A 533 24.79 -48.19 29.30
N ALA A 534 24.10 -48.99 30.12
CA ALA A 534 24.57 -50.33 30.45
C ALA A 534 24.65 -51.24 29.21
N GLY A 535 23.64 -51.17 28.34
CA GLY A 535 23.58 -51.94 27.09
C GLY A 535 24.67 -51.58 26.09
N PHE A 536 24.89 -50.29 25.82
CA PHE A 536 25.96 -49.85 24.93
C PHE A 536 27.36 -50.16 25.48
N THR A 537 27.56 -50.03 26.79
CA THR A 537 28.84 -50.39 27.41
C THR A 537 29.14 -51.88 27.20
N LYS A 538 28.15 -52.74 27.45
CA LYS A 538 28.27 -54.18 27.23
C LYS A 538 28.50 -54.54 25.77
N TYR A 539 27.82 -53.86 24.85
CA TYR A 539 27.98 -54.04 23.40
C TYR A 539 29.40 -53.71 22.92
N LEU A 540 29.96 -52.59 23.39
CA LEU A 540 31.31 -52.17 23.04
C LEU A 540 32.39 -53.08 23.65
N GLU A 541 32.16 -53.61 24.85
CA GLU A 541 33.03 -54.64 25.44
C GLU A 541 33.07 -55.91 24.60
N LEU A 542 31.91 -56.41 24.17
CA LEU A 542 31.80 -57.61 23.33
C LEU A 542 32.43 -57.41 21.94
N LEU A 543 32.25 -56.25 21.32
CA LEU A 543 32.93 -55.92 20.06
C LEU A 543 34.46 -55.92 20.21
N ARG A 544 34.96 -55.41 21.34
CA ARG A 544 36.40 -55.36 21.64
C ARG A 544 36.99 -56.75 21.92
N GLU A 545 36.26 -57.63 22.62
CA GLU A 545 36.65 -59.04 22.83
C GLU A 545 36.71 -59.82 21.51
N MET A 546 35.83 -59.48 20.55
CA MET A 546 35.82 -60.04 19.20
C MET A 546 36.83 -59.38 18.23
N GLY A 547 37.60 -58.39 18.70
CA GLY A 547 38.58 -57.66 17.89
C GLY A 547 37.96 -56.78 16.79
N ARG A 548 36.70 -56.38 16.92
CA ARG A 548 35.94 -55.58 15.94
C ARG A 548 35.74 -54.15 16.46
N ILE A 549 35.80 -53.17 15.54
CA ILE A 549 35.83 -51.72 15.87
C ILE A 549 34.59 -50.97 15.35
N TRP A 550 33.64 -51.66 14.68
CA TRP A 550 32.39 -51.09 14.16
C TRP A 550 31.17 -51.96 14.54
N PRO A 551 29.95 -51.38 14.61
CA PRO A 551 28.78 -52.02 15.18
C PRO A 551 28.16 -53.02 14.19
N SER A 552 28.52 -54.29 14.36
CA SER A 552 27.89 -55.45 13.74
C SER A 552 27.17 -56.31 14.79
N SER A 553 26.30 -57.23 14.37
CA SER A 553 25.67 -58.23 15.25
C SER A 553 26.73 -58.94 16.10
N VAL A 554 26.49 -59.07 17.41
CA VAL A 554 27.34 -59.85 18.33
C VAL A 554 26.92 -61.33 18.41
N GLY A 555 25.98 -61.80 17.56
CA GLY A 555 25.50 -63.19 17.45
C GLY A 555 25.94 -63.93 16.17
N ILE A 556 26.09 -65.25 16.30
CA ILE A 556 26.96 -66.21 15.56
C ILE A 556 26.55 -66.54 14.10
N GLU A 557 27.55 -66.64 13.21
CA GLU A 557 27.50 -67.38 11.93
C GLU A 557 27.31 -68.88 12.19
N ASN A 558 26.05 -69.35 12.18
CA ASN A 558 25.57 -70.69 11.79
C ASN A 558 24.28 -71.04 12.54
N LEU A 559 23.15 -70.69 11.94
CA LEU A 559 21.93 -71.52 12.02
C LEU A 559 21.32 -71.53 10.62
N ALA A 560 21.62 -72.63 9.92
CA ALA A 560 20.90 -73.33 8.87
C ALA A 560 19.77 -72.58 8.11
N ARG A 561 19.90 -72.62 6.76
CA ARG A 561 18.73 -72.90 5.90
C ARG A 561 18.00 -74.11 6.50
N ASP A 562 16.71 -74.01 6.80
CA ASP A 562 15.70 -75.02 6.48
C ASP A 562 14.28 -74.54 6.87
N ASP A 563 13.40 -74.66 5.87
CA ASP A 563 11.99 -75.05 5.91
C ASP A 563 10.92 -74.28 6.72
N LEU A 564 10.07 -73.61 5.92
CA LEU A 564 8.59 -73.67 5.91
C LEU A 564 7.79 -73.03 7.08
N PRO A 565 6.51 -72.63 6.90
CA PRO A 565 5.76 -72.24 5.70
C PRO A 565 4.95 -70.93 5.86
N VAL A 566 4.31 -70.53 4.76
CA VAL A 566 3.11 -69.68 4.73
C VAL A 566 1.97 -70.39 5.47
N GLU A 567 1.31 -69.71 6.41
CA GLU A 567 -0.08 -69.90 6.92
C GLU A 567 -0.20 -69.09 8.24
N ALA A 568 -1.27 -68.38 8.60
CA ALA A 568 -2.53 -68.02 7.97
C ALA A 568 -3.00 -66.71 8.65
N GLU A 569 -3.88 -65.98 7.98
CA GLU A 569 -4.79 -65.02 8.61
C GLU A 569 -5.68 -65.71 9.67
N TRP A 570 -6.68 -64.97 10.19
CA TRP A 570 -7.75 -65.36 11.12
C TRP A 570 -7.44 -65.04 12.59
N HIS A 571 -7.83 -63.84 13.05
CA HIS A 571 -9.18 -63.42 13.48
C HIS A 571 -9.56 -63.97 14.85
N GLU A 572 -9.70 -63.05 15.81
CA GLU A 572 -10.54 -63.09 17.01
C GLU A 572 -10.32 -61.73 17.70
N GLU A 573 -11.30 -60.93 18.09
CA GLU A 573 -12.75 -61.00 17.99
C GLU A 573 -13.25 -59.57 18.30
N GLU A 574 -14.41 -59.26 17.76
CA GLU A 574 -15.16 -58.01 17.94
C GLU A 574 -15.65 -57.79 19.39
N ASP A 575 -16.30 -56.64 19.56
CA ASP A 575 -17.27 -56.32 20.59
C ASP A 575 -16.71 -55.87 21.96
N MET A 576 -17.26 -54.86 22.63
CA MET A 576 -18.37 -53.95 22.39
C MET A 576 -18.34 -52.96 23.57
N GLU A 577 -18.95 -51.79 23.35
CA GLU A 577 -19.68 -51.02 24.37
C GLU A 577 -18.87 -50.27 25.46
N VAL A 578 -18.85 -48.93 25.46
CA VAL A 578 -19.88 -47.96 25.90
C VAL A 578 -19.71 -47.56 27.38
N GLU A 579 -19.81 -46.24 27.60
CA GLU A 579 -19.94 -45.50 28.89
C GLU A 579 -18.68 -45.46 29.78
N GLU A 580 -18.13 -44.32 30.20
CA GLU A 580 -18.67 -42.96 30.51
C GLU A 580 -17.77 -41.83 29.98
#